data_AF-A0A4V6HRI8-F1
#
_entry.id   AF-A0A4V6HRI8-F1
#
_cell.length_a   1.000
_cell.length_b   1.000
_cell.length_c   1.000
_cell.angle_alpha   90.00
_cell.angle_beta   90.00
_cell.angle_gamma   90.00
#
_symmetry.space_group_name_H-M   'P 1'
#
loop_
_entity.id
_entity.type
_entity.pdbx_description
1 polymer ?
#
loop_
_entity_poly.entity_id
_entity_poly.type
_entity_poly.pdbx_seq_one_letter_code
_entity_poly.pdbx_strand_id
1 'polypeptide(L)'
;MNLTNMNGSAKGILLDVDFVLGELKMSGKRGDVMERDAEGNVTEDVRKMKYDLRSRGQGIMIQVGIPADAPVAEIPQGTKVKLVNPVFGAVAEPTFGTNAKVEWFINADNIVVVGGMNPNVNNNSTMNANPGGNGGNKQQEQKK
;
A
#
# COMPACT_ATOMS: atom_id res chain seq x y z
N MET A 1 -2.50 -16.91 -15.23
CA MET A 1 -1.81 -15.68 -14.76
C MET A 1 -2.28 -14.56 -15.67
N ASN A 2 -3.02 -13.58 -15.13
CA ASN A 2 -3.57 -12.49 -15.94
C ASN A 2 -2.91 -11.19 -15.52
N LEU A 3 -2.05 -10.68 -16.41
CA LEU A 3 -1.38 -9.39 -16.30
C LEU A 3 -2.25 -8.38 -17.04
N THR A 4 -3.06 -7.61 -16.31
CA THR A 4 -3.71 -6.43 -16.91
C THR A 4 -3.78 -5.35 -15.85
N ASN A 5 -2.98 -4.31 -16.06
CA ASN A 5 -3.31 -2.90 -15.90
C ASN A 5 -2.00 -2.10 -16.04
N MET A 6 -1.64 -1.80 -17.30
CA MET A 6 -0.63 -0.79 -17.60
C MET A 6 -1.32 0.57 -17.64
N ASN A 7 -1.01 1.42 -16.67
CA ASN A 7 -0.99 2.86 -16.87
C ASN A 7 0.38 3.38 -16.38
N GLY A 8 1.29 3.62 -17.34
CA GLY A 8 2.47 4.50 -17.24
C GLY A 8 3.53 4.30 -16.14
N SER A 9 3.49 3.28 -15.28
CA SER A 9 4.31 3.25 -14.06
C SER A 9 5.51 2.31 -14.17
N ALA A 10 6.70 2.77 -13.77
CA ALA A 10 7.93 1.98 -13.75
C ALA A 10 7.69 0.58 -13.15
N LYS A 11 8.06 -0.47 -13.90
CA LYS A 11 7.93 -1.86 -13.49
C LYS A 11 9.05 -2.16 -12.48
N GLY A 12 8.74 -2.14 -11.20
CA GLY A 12 9.73 -2.49 -10.18
C GLY A 12 10.07 -3.98 -10.13
N ILE A 13 10.95 -4.32 -9.20
CA ILE A 13 11.49 -5.65 -8.95
C ILE A 13 10.71 -6.27 -7.79
N LEU A 14 10.22 -7.50 -8.00
CA LEU A 14 9.62 -8.32 -6.94
C LEU A 14 10.72 -9.06 -6.17
N LEU A 15 10.69 -8.97 -4.85
CA LEU A 15 11.67 -9.58 -3.95
C LEU A 15 10.97 -10.36 -2.85
N ASP A 16 11.67 -11.36 -2.28
CA ASP A 16 11.29 -11.90 -0.97
C ASP A 16 11.59 -10.87 0.11
N VAL A 17 10.54 -10.20 0.57
CA VAL A 17 10.63 -9.07 1.50
C VAL A 17 11.07 -9.52 2.88
N ASP A 18 10.59 -10.67 3.34
CA ASP A 18 10.92 -11.17 4.68
C ASP A 18 12.40 -11.57 4.72
N PHE A 19 12.96 -12.10 3.61
CA PHE A 19 14.40 -12.35 3.49
C PHE A 19 15.23 -11.06 3.36
N VAL A 20 14.85 -10.15 2.45
CA VAL A 20 15.66 -8.95 2.15
C VAL A 20 15.58 -7.92 3.27
N LEU A 21 14.39 -7.61 3.77
CA LEU A 21 14.18 -6.54 4.75
C LEU A 21 14.09 -7.05 6.20
N GLY A 22 13.82 -8.34 6.41
CA GLY A 22 13.60 -8.88 7.75
C GLY A 22 12.43 -8.21 8.48
N GLU A 23 12.47 -8.24 9.82
CA GLU A 23 11.47 -7.55 10.63
C GLU A 23 11.50 -6.03 10.40
N LEU A 24 10.32 -5.47 10.12
CA LEU A 24 10.11 -4.03 9.99
C LEU A 24 9.42 -3.47 11.23
N LYS A 25 9.90 -2.32 11.71
CA LYS A 25 9.23 -1.53 12.76
C LYS A 25 8.96 -0.10 12.31
N MET A 26 7.80 0.41 12.66
CA MET A 26 7.40 1.79 12.39
C MET A 26 8.35 2.77 13.08
N SER A 27 8.87 3.77 12.36
CA SER A 27 9.66 4.87 12.93
C SER A 27 8.86 6.18 12.96
N GLY A 28 8.17 6.51 11.85
CA GLY A 28 7.25 7.64 11.78
C GLY A 28 6.83 8.01 10.36
N LYS A 29 5.88 8.95 10.23
CA LYS A 29 5.55 9.63 8.97
C LYS A 29 6.58 10.73 8.73
N ARG A 30 7.19 10.78 7.54
CA ARG A 30 8.26 11.72 7.19
C ARG A 30 7.77 12.94 6.42
N GLY A 31 6.70 12.80 5.63
CA GLY A 31 6.12 13.91 4.87
C GLY A 31 5.43 13.45 3.60
N ASP A 32 4.90 14.40 2.86
CA ASP A 32 4.10 14.18 1.65
C ASP A 32 4.95 14.45 0.40
N VAL A 33 4.78 13.63 -0.63
CA VAL A 33 5.38 13.83 -1.95
C VAL A 33 4.29 14.35 -2.87
N MET A 34 4.41 15.64 -3.18
CA MET A 34 3.55 16.31 -4.14
C MET A 34 3.83 15.81 -5.55
N GLU A 35 2.79 15.75 -6.36
CA GLU A 35 2.88 15.46 -7.79
C GLU A 35 3.56 16.61 -8.54
N ARG A 36 4.14 16.28 -9.70
CA ARG A 36 4.66 17.29 -10.63
C ARG A 36 3.96 17.14 -11.97
N ASP A 37 3.57 18.27 -12.55
CA ASP A 37 2.97 18.33 -13.89
C ASP A 37 4.01 18.05 -15.00
N ALA A 38 3.56 18.06 -16.26
CA ALA A 38 4.40 17.79 -17.42
C ALA A 38 5.50 18.85 -17.61
N GLU A 39 5.27 20.04 -17.06
CA GLU A 39 6.18 21.18 -17.04
C GLU A 39 7.12 21.17 -15.81
N GLY A 40 6.97 20.19 -14.90
CA GLY A 40 7.81 19.97 -13.73
C GLY A 40 7.46 20.81 -12.51
N ASN A 41 6.34 21.56 -12.52
CA ASN A 41 5.84 22.31 -11.39
C ASN A 41 5.17 21.39 -10.38
N VAL A 42 5.26 21.75 -9.10
CA VAL A 42 4.61 21.00 -8.02
C VAL A 42 3.11 21.30 -8.04
N THR A 43 2.28 20.26 -8.15
CA THR A 43 0.81 20.35 -8.08
C THR A 43 0.32 20.09 -6.65
N GLU A 44 -0.90 20.53 -6.33
CA GLU A 44 -1.51 20.31 -4.99
C GLU A 44 -1.90 18.85 -4.73
N ASP A 45 -1.95 18.00 -5.77
CA ASP A 45 -2.23 16.58 -5.63
C ASP A 45 -1.06 15.83 -4.98
N VAL A 46 -1.31 15.18 -3.84
CA VAL A 46 -0.31 14.33 -3.16
C VAL A 46 -0.35 12.94 -3.80
N ARG A 47 0.72 12.53 -4.49
CA ARG A 47 0.77 11.19 -5.06
C ARG A 47 1.13 10.12 -4.01
N LYS A 48 2.00 10.45 -3.04
CA LYS A 48 2.48 9.50 -2.01
C LYS A 48 2.82 10.15 -0.66
N MET A 49 2.53 9.46 0.44
CA MET A 49 3.08 9.73 1.78
C MET A 49 4.34 8.89 2.02
N LYS A 50 5.39 9.49 2.58
CA LYS A 50 6.64 8.80 2.94
C LYS A 50 6.65 8.40 4.41
N TYR A 51 7.02 7.15 4.66
CA TYR A 51 7.13 6.55 5.98
C TYR A 51 8.55 6.01 6.22
N ASP A 52 9.09 6.27 7.40
CA ASP A 52 10.36 5.70 7.83
C ASP A 52 10.10 4.41 8.61
N LEU A 53 10.73 3.32 8.17
CA LEU A 53 10.69 2.02 8.82
C LEU A 53 12.11 1.58 9.19
N ARG A 54 12.29 0.99 10.38
CA ARG A 54 13.55 0.32 10.72
C ARG A 54 13.52 -1.11 10.17
N SER A 55 14.46 -1.44 9.29
CA SER A 55 14.63 -2.78 8.74
C SER A 55 15.70 -3.54 9.51
N ARG A 56 15.36 -4.73 10.02
CA ARG A 56 16.35 -5.60 10.66
C ARG A 56 17.30 -6.22 9.65
N GLY A 57 16.80 -6.64 8.48
CA GLY A 57 17.60 -7.28 7.44
C GLY A 57 18.67 -6.36 6.86
N GLN A 58 18.34 -5.07 6.71
CA GLN A 58 19.29 -4.06 6.19
C GLN A 58 20.09 -3.36 7.28
N GLY A 59 19.68 -3.46 8.55
CA GLY A 59 20.34 -2.78 9.68
C GLY A 59 20.17 -1.25 9.70
N ILE A 60 19.36 -0.68 8.81
CA ILE A 60 19.16 0.76 8.64
C ILE A 60 17.67 1.13 8.63
N MET A 61 17.40 2.43 8.66
CA MET A 61 16.06 2.95 8.34
C MET A 61 15.89 3.05 6.83
N ILE A 62 14.72 2.62 6.35
CA ILE A 62 14.31 2.71 4.95
C ILE A 62 13.13 3.66 4.82
N GLN A 63 13.05 4.34 3.68
CA GLN A 63 11.90 5.16 3.29
C GLN A 63 10.99 4.35 2.38
N VAL A 64 9.71 4.32 2.71
CA VAL A 64 8.69 3.67 1.90
C VAL A 64 7.63 4.70 1.50
N GLY A 65 7.36 4.79 0.20
CA GLY A 65 6.26 5.60 -0.34
C GLY A 65 4.96 4.80 -0.39
N ILE A 66 3.89 5.34 0.19
CA ILE A 66 2.53 4.78 0.16
C ILE A 66 1.62 5.76 -0.58
N PRO A 67 0.67 5.33 -1.44
CA PRO A 67 -0.31 6.22 -2.03
C PRO A 67 -1.02 7.09 -0.98
N ALA A 68 -1.26 8.37 -1.27
CA ALA A 68 -1.78 9.30 -0.27
C ALA A 68 -3.24 9.03 0.13
N ASP A 69 -4.00 8.40 -0.77
CA ASP A 69 -5.36 7.94 -0.58
C ASP A 69 -5.45 6.60 0.17
N ALA A 70 -4.33 5.90 0.35
CA ALA A 70 -4.31 4.65 1.11
C ALA A 70 -4.59 4.94 2.59
N PRO A 71 -5.56 4.23 3.22
CA PRO A 71 -5.86 4.42 4.62
C PRO A 71 -4.77 3.75 5.47
N VAL A 72 -3.74 4.51 5.82
CA VAL A 72 -2.72 4.11 6.79
C VAL A 72 -3.19 4.56 8.16
N ALA A 73 -3.49 3.61 9.05
CA ALA A 73 -3.82 3.92 10.44
C ALA A 73 -2.64 4.63 11.13
N GLU A 74 -2.91 5.39 12.20
CA GLU A 74 -1.84 5.90 13.06
C GLU A 74 -1.17 4.72 13.79
N ILE A 75 -0.03 4.28 13.25
CA ILE A 75 0.75 3.16 13.82
C ILE A 75 1.79 3.75 14.79
N PRO A 76 1.79 3.36 16.07
CA PRO A 76 2.78 3.85 17.04
C PRO A 76 4.21 3.47 16.65
N GLN A 77 5.16 4.32 17.02
CA GLN A 77 6.59 4.04 16.82
C GLN A 77 7.01 2.73 17.52
N GLY A 78 7.88 1.96 16.86
CA GLY A 78 8.36 0.67 17.34
C GLY A 78 7.44 -0.51 17.06
N THR A 79 6.21 -0.27 16.59
CA THR A 79 5.25 -1.32 16.23
C THR A 79 5.75 -2.15 15.05
N LYS A 80 5.63 -3.48 15.14
CA LYS A 80 5.98 -4.38 14.04
C LYS A 80 4.96 -4.27 12.91
N VAL A 81 5.44 -4.14 11.69
CA VAL A 81 4.60 -3.94 10.50
C VAL A 81 4.99 -4.83 9.33
N LYS A 82 4.09 -5.00 8.37
CA LYS A 82 4.37 -5.55 7.03
C LYS A 82 3.97 -4.53 5.95
N LEU A 83 4.67 -4.61 4.82
CA LEU A 83 4.31 -3.89 3.61
C LEU A 83 3.33 -4.73 2.78
N VAL A 84 2.30 -4.09 2.23
CA VAL A 84 1.35 -4.71 1.29
C VAL A 84 1.85 -4.45 -0.13
N ASN A 85 2.07 -5.51 -0.91
CA ASN A 85 2.54 -5.46 -2.30
C ASN A 85 3.74 -4.50 -2.52
N PRO A 86 4.86 -4.66 -1.79
CA PRO A 86 5.99 -3.77 -1.96
C PRO A 86 6.66 -3.94 -3.33
N VAL A 87 7.05 -2.82 -3.90
CA VAL A 87 7.72 -2.70 -5.19
C VAL A 87 9.03 -1.93 -5.00
N PHE A 88 10.13 -2.56 -5.37
CA PHE A 88 11.47 -1.97 -5.34
C PHE A 88 11.82 -1.46 -6.73
N GLY A 89 12.50 -0.34 -6.85
CA GLY A 89 12.93 0.11 -8.16
C GLY A 89 14.05 1.13 -8.11
N ALA A 90 14.58 1.43 -9.28
CA ALA A 90 15.52 2.51 -9.48
C ALA A 90 15.15 3.29 -10.75
N VAL A 91 15.36 4.59 -10.71
CA VAL A 91 15.27 5.48 -11.85
C VAL A 91 16.68 5.99 -12.12
N ALA A 92 17.13 5.84 -13.37
CA ALA A 92 18.37 6.41 -13.85
C ALA A 92 18.05 7.59 -14.76
N GLU A 93 18.52 8.78 -14.38
CA GLU A 93 18.42 9.99 -15.20
C GLU A 93 19.78 10.25 -15.84
N PRO A 94 19.86 10.36 -17.18
CA PRO A 94 21.11 10.72 -17.83
C PRO A 94 21.54 12.11 -17.37
N THR A 95 22.84 12.27 -17.11
CA THR A 95 23.47 13.57 -16.86
C THR A 95 24.40 13.91 -18.03
N PHE A 96 24.97 15.12 -18.06
CA PHE A 96 25.88 15.51 -19.15
C PHE A 96 27.06 14.53 -19.28
N GLY A 97 27.36 14.09 -20.51
CA GLY A 97 28.40 13.11 -20.81
C GLY A 97 27.95 11.65 -20.66
N THR A 98 28.83 10.78 -20.17
CA THR A 98 28.59 9.33 -19.99
C THR A 98 28.07 8.96 -18.61
N ASN A 99 27.66 9.94 -17.80
CA ASN A 99 27.26 9.74 -16.41
C ASN A 99 25.72 9.67 -16.28
N ALA A 100 25.22 8.92 -15.31
CA ALA A 100 23.81 8.91 -14.94
C ALA A 100 23.66 9.09 -13.43
N LYS A 101 22.65 9.86 -13.02
CA LYS A 101 22.20 9.92 -11.63
C LYS A 101 21.21 8.79 -11.41
N VAL A 102 21.45 7.96 -10.40
CA VAL A 102 20.57 6.85 -10.06
C VAL A 102 19.93 7.10 -8.70
N GLU A 103 18.61 7.02 -8.66
CA GLU A 103 17.83 7.04 -7.42
C GLU A 103 17.09 5.72 -7.27
N TRP A 104 17.04 5.17 -6.06
CA TRP A 104 16.27 3.96 -5.75
C TRP A 104 15.06 4.29 -4.88
N PHE A 105 14.04 3.45 -4.95
CA PHE A 105 12.81 3.62 -4.18
C PHE A 105 12.23 2.29 -3.72
N ILE A 106 11.45 2.36 -2.65
CA ILE A 106 10.55 1.32 -2.18
C ILE A 106 9.17 1.95 -2.10
N ASN A 107 8.20 1.40 -2.82
CA ASN A 107 6.79 1.76 -2.67
C ASN A 107 6.00 0.55 -2.19
N ALA A 108 4.84 0.77 -1.57
CA ALA A 108 3.91 -0.28 -1.20
C ALA A 108 2.47 0.26 -1.22
N ASP A 109 1.49 -0.61 -1.33
CA ASP A 109 0.07 -0.21 -1.37
C ASP A 109 -0.42 0.25 0.02
N ASN A 110 0.10 -0.37 1.08
CA ASN A 110 -0.24 -0.02 2.47
C ASN A 110 0.82 -0.55 3.46
N ILE A 111 0.74 -0.11 4.73
CA ILE A 111 1.51 -0.60 5.87
C ILE A 111 0.52 -1.15 6.90
N VAL A 112 0.70 -2.40 7.32
CA VAL A 112 -0.20 -3.08 8.26
C VAL A 112 0.54 -3.60 9.49
N VAL A 113 -0.11 -3.58 10.65
CA VAL A 113 0.46 -4.12 11.90
C VAL A 113 0.53 -5.64 11.85
N VAL A 114 1.65 -6.23 12.27
CA VAL A 114 1.81 -7.68 12.38
C VAL A 114 0.94 -8.21 13.52
N GLY A 115 0.03 -9.14 13.20
CA GLY A 115 -0.83 -9.80 14.20
C GLY A 115 -2.02 -8.95 14.69
N GLY A 116 -2.26 -7.77 14.11
CA GLY A 116 -3.43 -6.93 14.37
C GLY A 116 -4.39 -6.88 13.18
N MET A 117 -5.66 -6.57 13.44
CA MET A 117 -6.62 -6.17 12.40
C MET A 117 -6.34 -4.73 12.00
N ASN A 118 -6.13 -4.46 10.71
CA ASN A 118 -5.96 -3.09 10.23
C ASN A 118 -7.31 -2.34 10.36
N PRO A 119 -7.44 -1.29 11.19
CA PRO A 119 -8.75 -0.72 11.54
C PRO A 119 -9.46 -0.02 10.39
N ASN A 120 -8.82 0.12 9.21
CA ASN A 120 -9.37 0.86 8.08
C ASN A 120 -9.37 0.09 6.75
N VAL A 121 -9.41 -1.26 6.80
CA VAL A 121 -9.79 -2.05 5.61
C VAL A 121 -11.30 -1.95 5.46
N ASN A 122 -11.76 -0.91 4.76
CA ASN A 122 -13.10 -0.90 4.19
C ASN A 122 -13.18 -2.01 3.15
N ASN A 123 -13.62 -3.19 3.58
CA ASN A 123 -14.05 -4.28 2.70
C ASN A 123 -15.32 -3.83 1.96
N ASN A 124 -15.19 -2.97 0.95
CA ASN A 124 -16.25 -2.82 -0.04
C ASN A 124 -16.09 -3.89 -1.12
N SER A 125 -16.19 -5.14 -0.70
CA SER A 125 -16.59 -6.25 -1.57
C SER A 125 -18.04 -6.51 -1.21
N THR A 126 -18.93 -6.10 -2.10
CA THR A 126 -20.38 -6.31 -2.08
C THR A 126 -20.77 -7.67 -1.51
N MET A 127 -21.07 -7.72 -0.21
CA MET A 127 -21.93 -8.75 0.36
C MET A 127 -23.36 -8.42 -0.05
N ASN A 128 -23.74 -8.78 -1.29
CA ASN A 128 -25.15 -8.98 -1.59
C ASN A 128 -25.58 -10.31 -0.96
N ALA A 129 -25.77 -10.31 0.35
CA ALA A 129 -26.55 -11.32 1.03
C ALA A 129 -28.00 -10.83 1.05
N ASN A 130 -28.76 -11.18 0.02
CA ASN A 130 -30.21 -11.04 0.00
C ASN A 130 -30.83 -12.02 1.03
N PRO A 131 -31.51 -11.58 2.09
CA PRO A 131 -32.25 -12.46 2.97
C PRO A 131 -33.74 -12.36 2.60
N GLY A 132 -34.22 -13.24 1.72
CA GLY A 132 -35.63 -13.19 1.35
C GLY A 132 -36.06 -14.26 0.37
N GLY A 133 -36.38 -15.44 0.89
CA GLY A 133 -37.06 -16.46 0.08
C GLY A 133 -37.08 -17.85 0.69
N ASN A 134 -37.87 -18.06 1.75
CA ASN A 134 -38.48 -19.38 1.94
C ASN A 134 -39.84 -19.26 2.67
N GLY A 135 -40.87 -18.88 1.91
CA GLY A 135 -42.26 -18.87 2.35
C GLY A 135 -42.98 -20.09 1.81
N GLY A 136 -42.71 -21.26 2.40
CA GLY A 136 -43.47 -22.48 2.16
C GLY A 136 -43.99 -23.03 3.47
N ASN A 137 -45.23 -22.69 3.82
CA ASN A 137 -46.15 -23.57 4.55
C ASN A 137 -47.58 -23.00 4.48
N LYS A 138 -48.44 -23.73 3.77
CA LYS A 138 -49.90 -23.60 3.82
C LYS A 138 -50.44 -24.51 4.93
N GLN A 139 -51.63 -24.16 5.42
CA GLN A 139 -52.54 -24.91 6.32
C GLN A 139 -52.30 -24.64 7.81
N GLN A 140 -53.28 -24.33 8.68
CA GLN A 140 -54.74 -24.43 8.59
C GLN A 140 -55.40 -23.44 9.58
N GLU A 141 -56.60 -23.03 9.23
CA GLU A 141 -57.56 -22.16 9.92
C GLU A 141 -58.44 -23.01 10.85
N GLN A 142 -58.59 -22.64 12.13
CA GLN A 142 -59.78 -22.93 12.95
C GLN A 142 -59.96 -21.88 14.06
N LYS A 143 -61.05 -21.11 13.97
CA LYS A 143 -61.74 -20.50 15.11
C LYS A 143 -63.25 -20.63 14.88
N LYS A 144 -63.87 -21.48 15.72
CA LYS A 144 -65.31 -21.63 16.01
C LYS A 144 -66.24 -22.10 14.89
#